data_AF-H6L6K3-F1
#
_entry.id   AF-H6L6K3-F1
#
_cell.length_a   1.000
_cell.length_b   1.000
_cell.length_c   1.000
_cell.angle_alpha   90.00
_cell.angle_beta   90.00
_cell.angle_gamma   90.00
#
_symmetry.space_group_name_H-M   'P 1'
#
loop_
_entity.id
_entity.type
_entity.pdbx_description
1 polymer ?
#
loop_
_entity_poly.entity_id
_entity_poly.type
_entity_poly.pdbx_seq_one_letter_code
_entity_poly.pdbx_strand_id
1 'polypeptide(L)'
;MKSNSALHLNLHHAISQQLLVAFRYNDQDDWRVVEPFCLGLSSANNWSLRAFQRSGPSGSKTDWKLFNLDKAQDLRVLSQQFTADLRKKYRIGDKHMQTIFRQLY
;
A
#
# COMPACT_ATOMS: atom_id res chain seq x y z
N MET A 1 -10.66 -7.96 16.91
CA MET A 1 -10.02 -7.67 15.60
C MET A 1 -11.02 -8.00 14.50
N LYS A 2 -11.53 -7.01 13.75
CA LYS A 2 -12.32 -7.31 12.55
C LYS A 2 -11.36 -7.92 11.53
N SER A 3 -11.55 -9.20 11.20
CA SER A 3 -10.73 -9.88 10.19
C SER A 3 -11.01 -9.24 8.83
N ASN A 4 -10.05 -8.48 8.32
CA ASN A 4 -10.15 -7.81 7.02
C ASN A 4 -9.52 -8.68 5.92
N SER A 5 -9.81 -9.99 5.93
CA SER A 5 -9.16 -10.99 5.07
C SER A 5 -9.23 -10.65 3.59
N ALA A 6 -10.37 -10.15 3.11
CA ALA A 6 -10.55 -9.72 1.73
C ALA A 6 -9.63 -8.57 1.33
N LEU A 7 -9.42 -7.58 2.21
CA LEU A 7 -8.49 -6.47 1.98
C LEU A 7 -7.06 -6.98 1.78
N HIS A 8 -6.59 -7.88 2.65
CA HIS A 8 -5.25 -8.42 2.56
C HIS A 8 -5.05 -9.29 1.31
N LEU A 9 -6.06 -10.09 0.94
CA LEU A 9 -6.02 -10.88 -0.31
C LEU A 9 -5.97 -9.97 -1.55
N ASN A 10 -6.77 -8.91 -1.57
CA ASN A 10 -6.75 -7.91 -2.64
C ASN A 10 -5.38 -7.24 -2.78
N LEU A 11 -4.75 -6.85 -1.67
CA LEU A 11 -3.40 -6.29 -1.68
C LEU A 11 -2.35 -7.30 -2.11
N HIS A 12 -2.46 -8.55 -1.66
CA HIS A 12 -1.55 -9.61 -2.11
C HIS A 12 -1.63 -9.81 -3.62
N HIS A 13 -2.85 -9.87 -4.17
CA HIS A 13 -3.08 -9.95 -5.61
C HIS A 13 -2.53 -8.72 -6.33
N ALA A 14 -2.84 -7.52 -5.86
CA ALA A 14 -2.40 -6.27 -6.49
C ALA A 14 -0.87 -6.14 -6.52
N ILE A 15 -0.16 -6.48 -5.44
CA ILE A 15 1.30 -6.48 -5.42
C ILE A 15 1.83 -7.54 -6.41
N SER A 16 1.24 -8.73 -6.43
CA SER A 16 1.69 -9.83 -7.29
C SER A 16 1.49 -9.56 -8.78
N GLN A 17 0.52 -8.74 -9.14
CA GLN A 17 0.18 -8.40 -10.52
C GLN A 17 0.60 -6.96 -10.88
N GLN A 18 1.28 -6.27 -9.97
CA GLN A 18 1.63 -4.86 -10.08
C GLN A 18 0.44 -3.99 -10.52
N LEU A 19 -0.71 -4.18 -9.88
CA LEU A 19 -1.93 -3.41 -10.11
C LEU A 19 -1.98 -2.19 -9.18
N LEU A 20 -2.49 -1.08 -9.70
CA LEU A 20 -2.78 0.10 -8.90
C LEU A 20 -3.88 -0.20 -7.88
N VAL A 21 -3.81 0.48 -6.74
CA VAL A 21 -4.81 0.40 -5.69
C VAL A 21 -5.32 1.79 -5.37
N ALA A 22 -6.64 1.91 -5.22
CA ALA A 22 -7.30 3.14 -4.79
C ALA A 22 -7.98 2.95 -3.44
N PHE A 23 -7.91 3.95 -2.56
CA PHE A 23 -8.60 3.94 -1.26
C PHE A 23 -8.79 5.36 -0.72
N ARG A 24 -9.76 5.51 0.19
CA ARG A 24 -9.92 6.70 1.05
C ARG A 24 -9.08 6.53 2.31
N TYR A 25 -8.59 7.62 2.90
CA TYR A 25 -7.64 7.53 4.02
C TYR A 25 -7.86 8.63 5.08
N ASN A 26 -7.81 8.26 6.37
CA ASN A 26 -8.06 9.17 7.52
C ASN A 26 -9.46 9.83 7.52
N ASP A 27 -10.51 9.08 7.18
CA ASP A 27 -11.88 9.61 7.14
C ASP A 27 -12.08 10.82 6.21
N GLN A 28 -11.15 11.02 5.27
CA GLN A 28 -11.24 12.03 4.21
C GLN A 28 -12.02 11.45 3.02
N ASP A 29 -12.81 12.30 2.36
CA ASP A 29 -13.49 11.96 1.10
C ASP A 29 -12.53 11.88 -0.11
N ASP A 30 -11.27 12.22 0.10
CA ASP A 30 -10.25 12.21 -0.94
C ASP A 30 -9.70 10.81 -1.22
N TRP A 31 -9.70 10.45 -2.49
CA TRP A 31 -9.11 9.22 -2.99
C TRP A 31 -7.60 9.33 -3.17
N ARG A 32 -6.89 8.28 -2.79
CA ARG A 32 -5.47 8.07 -3.10
C ARG A 32 -5.37 6.95 -4.10
N VAL A 33 -4.55 7.13 -5.13
CA VAL A 33 -4.16 6.06 -6.06
C VAL A 33 -2.68 5.77 -5.86
N VAL A 34 -2.34 4.51 -5.64
CA VAL A 34 -1.00 4.11 -5.26
C VAL A 34 -0.54 2.87 -6.02
N GLU A 35 0.77 2.74 -6.17
CA GLU A 35 1.47 1.54 -6.58
C GLU A 35 1.86 0.77 -5.31
N PRO A 36 1.21 -0.37 -4.98
CA PRO A 36 1.53 -1.14 -3.79
C PRO A 36 2.82 -1.96 -3.97
N PHE A 37 3.75 -1.85 -3.01
CA PHE A 37 5.05 -2.56 -3.07
C PHE A 37 5.23 -3.58 -1.95
N CYS A 38 4.72 -3.33 -0.74
CA CYS A 38 4.89 -4.25 0.38
C CYS A 38 3.71 -4.18 1.36
N LEU A 39 3.17 -5.33 1.73
CA LEU A 39 2.18 -5.55 2.77
C LEU A 39 2.85 -6.24 3.97
N GLY A 40 2.73 -5.64 5.13
CA GLY A 40 3.35 -6.12 6.36
C GLY A 40 2.73 -5.58 7.63
N LEU A 41 3.25 -6.02 8.77
CA LEU A 41 3.02 -5.40 10.07
C LEU A 41 4.18 -4.47 10.38
N SER A 42 3.84 -3.23 10.75
CA SER A 42 4.82 -2.24 11.23
C SER A 42 5.40 -2.61 12.59
N SER A 43 6.41 -1.87 13.04
CA SER A 43 6.96 -2.03 14.39
C SER A 43 5.98 -1.78 15.53
N ALA A 44 4.90 -1.04 15.25
CA ALA A 44 3.79 -0.82 16.18
C ALA A 44 2.66 -1.87 16.03
N ASN A 45 2.92 -2.98 15.33
CA ASN A 45 1.99 -4.08 15.07
C ASN A 45 0.69 -3.67 14.34
N ASN A 46 0.74 -2.58 13.56
CA ASN A 46 -0.37 -2.15 12.70
C ASN A 46 -0.16 -2.66 11.27
N TRP A 47 -1.23 -3.12 10.63
CA TRP A 47 -1.23 -3.48 9.21
C TRP A 47 -0.82 -2.28 8.37
N SER A 48 0.19 -2.47 7.51
CA SER A 48 0.83 -1.38 6.79
C SER A 48 1.11 -1.74 5.35
N LEU A 49 0.98 -0.73 4.49
CA LEU A 49 1.26 -0.81 3.05
C LEU A 49 2.36 0.19 2.68
N ARG A 50 3.52 -0.31 2.24
CA ARG A 50 4.50 0.51 1.51
C ARG A 50 4.01 0.68 0.09
N ALA A 51 3.87 1.92 -0.34
CA ALA A 51 3.42 2.23 -1.69
C ALA A 51 4.01 3.54 -2.21
N PHE A 52 4.03 3.68 -3.53
CA PHE A 52 4.30 4.94 -4.21
C PHE A 52 2.96 5.62 -4.55
N GLN A 53 2.69 6.79 -3.98
CA GLN A 53 1.45 7.54 -4.24
C GLN A 53 1.54 8.25 -5.58
N ARG A 54 0.60 7.97 -6.49
CA ARG A 54 0.50 8.63 -7.80
C ARG A 54 -0.39 9.88 -7.77
N SER A 55 -1.44 9.86 -6.97
CA SER A 55 -2.40 10.96 -6.88
C SER A 55 -3.09 11.00 -5.51
N GLY A 56 -3.82 12.09 -5.28
CA GLY A 56 -4.50 12.39 -4.02
C GLY A 56 -3.65 13.25 -3.08
N PRO A 57 -4.23 13.68 -1.95
CA PRO A 57 -3.57 14.59 -1.02
C PRO A 57 -2.23 14.05 -0.53
N SER A 58 -1.17 14.85 -0.57
CA SER A 58 0.16 14.45 -0.10
C SER A 58 0.65 15.42 0.96
N GLY A 59 0.76 14.97 2.21
CA GLY A 59 1.28 15.78 3.31
C GLY A 59 2.81 15.77 3.41
N SER A 60 3.54 15.10 2.50
CA SER A 60 5.00 15.04 2.56
C SER A 60 5.64 15.22 1.18
N LYS A 61 6.90 15.68 1.19
CA LYS A 61 7.71 15.96 -0.02
C LYS A 61 8.06 14.72 -0.86
N THR A 62 7.81 13.52 -0.35
CA THR A 62 8.10 12.26 -1.06
C THR A 62 6.83 11.48 -1.33
N ASP A 63 6.73 10.91 -2.52
CA ASP A 63 5.59 10.08 -2.91
C ASP A 63 5.65 8.66 -2.34
N TRP A 64 6.80 8.24 -1.79
CA TRP A 64 6.89 6.99 -1.04
C TRP A 64 6.21 7.15 0.31
N LYS A 65 5.14 6.38 0.53
CA LYS A 65 4.37 6.42 1.77
C LYS A 65 4.37 5.07 2.46
N LEU A 66 4.20 5.10 3.78
CA LEU A 66 3.82 3.93 4.57
C LEU A 66 2.42 4.22 5.10
N PHE A 67 1.42 3.55 4.53
CA PHE A 67 0.02 3.73 4.93
C PHE A 67 -0.33 2.76 6.05
N ASN A 68 -1.01 3.24 7.09
CA ASN A 68 -1.66 2.38 8.08
C ASN A 68 -3.02 1.93 7.52
N LEU A 69 -3.18 0.64 7.28
CA LEU A 69 -4.37 0.08 6.64
C LEU A 69 -5.62 0.15 7.52
N ASP A 70 -5.49 0.32 8.83
CA ASP A 70 -6.64 0.55 9.72
C ASP A 70 -7.31 1.91 9.45
N LYS A 71 -6.60 2.83 8.79
CA LYS A 71 -7.11 4.14 8.40
C LYS A 71 -7.57 4.19 6.94
N ALA A 72 -7.41 3.09 6.20
CA ALA A 72 -7.83 2.97 4.82
C ALA A 72 -9.28 2.48 4.75
N GLN A 73 -10.04 3.07 3.83
CA GLN A 73 -11.45 2.74 3.58
C GLN A 73 -11.68 2.54 2.09
N ASP A 74 -12.66 1.71 1.75
CA ASP A 74 -13.06 1.40 0.37
C ASP A 74 -11.89 1.05 -0.56
N LEU A 75 -11.02 0.15 -0.09
CA LEU A 75 -9.88 -0.29 -0.90
C LEU A 75 -10.36 -1.03 -2.15
N ARG A 76 -9.89 -0.57 -3.32
CA ARG A 76 -10.20 -1.11 -4.63
C ARG A 76 -8.91 -1.42 -5.38
N VAL A 77 -8.81 -2.63 -5.91
CA VAL A 77 -7.79 -2.98 -6.90
C VAL A 77 -8.27 -2.47 -8.25
N LEU A 78 -7.43 -1.72 -8.94
CA LEU A 78 -7.72 -1.19 -10.28
C LEU A 78 -7.20 -2.16 -11.34
N SER A 79 -7.74 -2.10 -12.56
CA SER A 79 -7.23 -2.87 -13.70
C SER A 79 -5.92 -2.33 -14.27
N GLN A 80 -5.55 -1.10 -13.94
CA GLN A 80 -4.32 -0.47 -14.43
C GLN A 80 -3.10 -1.04 -13.71
N GLN A 81 -2.09 -1.43 -14.50
CA GLN A 81 -0.79 -1.87 -13.99
C GLN A 81 0.19 -0.71 -13.80
N PHE A 82 1.25 -0.96 -13.05
CA PHE A 82 2.41 -0.08 -12.93
C PHE A 82 3.72 -0.86 -13.17
N THR A 83 4.73 -0.18 -13.69
CA THR A 83 6.06 -0.76 -13.92
C THR A 83 6.98 -0.42 -12.76
N ALA A 84 7.19 -1.37 -11.86
CA ALA A 84 7.92 -1.15 -10.63
C ALA A 84 9.41 -0.83 -10.83
N ASP A 85 10.04 -1.30 -11.91
CA ASP A 85 11.45 -1.02 -12.21
C ASP A 85 11.73 0.48 -12.42
N LEU A 86 10.70 1.28 -12.73
CA LEU A 86 10.80 2.74 -12.78
C LEU A 86 11.03 3.36 -11.39
N ARG A 87 10.74 2.61 -10.31
CA ARG A 87 10.79 3.05 -8.92
C ARG A 87 12.07 2.59 -8.22
N LYS A 88 13.23 3.03 -8.73
CA LYS A 88 14.59 2.67 -8.28
C LYS A 88 14.93 2.88 -6.79
N LYS A 89 14.02 3.44 -5.99
CA LYS A 89 14.24 3.71 -4.55
C LYS A 89 13.59 2.67 -3.63
N TYR A 90 12.82 1.72 -4.16
CA TYR A 90 12.30 0.62 -3.36
C TYR A 90 13.43 -0.34 -2.93
N ARG A 91 13.33 -0.87 -1.71
CA ARG A 91 14.24 -1.88 -1.17
C ARG A 91 13.40 -2.99 -0.56
N ILE A 92 13.74 -4.23 -0.90
CA ILE A 92 13.17 -5.43 -0.26
C ILE A 92 13.49 -5.44 1.24
N GLY A 93 12.65 -6.11 2.04
CA GLY A 93 12.85 -6.15 3.48
C GLY A 93 12.68 -4.77 4.10
N ASP A 94 11.54 -4.13 3.86
CA ASP A 94 11.26 -2.78 4.37
C ASP A 94 11.54 -2.71 5.88
N LYS A 95 12.55 -1.94 6.27
CA LYS A 95 13.01 -1.82 7.66
C LYS A 95 11.95 -1.32 8.65
N HIS A 96 10.86 -0.73 8.15
CA HIS A 96 9.74 -0.28 8.98
C HIS A 96 8.71 -1.38 9.24
N MET A 97 8.88 -2.57 8.65
CA MET A 97 8.04 -3.74 8.85
C MET A 97 8.79 -4.80 9.65
N GLN A 98 8.16 -5.33 10.70
CA GLN A 98 8.69 -6.45 11.48
C GLN A 98 8.28 -7.79 10.87
N THR A 99 7.15 -7.84 10.16
CA THR A 99 6.69 -9.02 9.46
C THR A 99 6.20 -8.60 8.09
N ILE A 100 6.67 -9.28 7.04
CA ILE A 100 6.28 -9.03 5.66
C ILE A 100 5.46 -10.24 5.19
N PHE A 101 4.24 -9.98 4.72
CA PHE A 101 3.36 -11.01 4.17
C PHE A 101 3.46 -11.10 2.66
N ARG A 102 3.65 -9.94 2.00
CA ARG A 102 3.90 -9.88 0.57
C ARG A 102 4.73 -8.66 0.24
N GLN A 103 5.74 -8.84 -0.61
CA GLN A 103 6.47 -7.73 -1.19
C GLN A 103 6.72 -7.99 -2.67
N LEU A 104 7.03 -6.93 -3.39
CA LEU A 104 7.53 -7.02 -4.75
C LEU A 104 9.02 -7.36 -4.72
N TYR A 105 9.43 -8.42 -5.43
CA TYR A 105 10.76 -9.04 -5.42
C TYR A 105 11.13 -9.81 -4.13
#